data_AF-A0A7X4DZZ8-F1
#
_entry.id   AF-A0A7X4DZZ8-F1
#
_cell.length_a   1.000
_cell.length_b   1.000
_cell.length_c   1.000
_cell.angle_alpha   90.00
_cell.angle_beta   90.00
_cell.angle_gamma   90.00
#
_symmetry.space_group_name_H-M   'P 1'
#
loop_
_entity.id
_entity.type
_entity.pdbx_description
1 polymer ?
#
loop_
_entity_poly.entity_id
_entity_poly.type
_entity_poly.pdbx_seq_one_letter_code
_entity_poly.pdbx_strand_id
1 'polypeptide(L)'
;MSATLRSRGRLAKRLGRPVANRSRCFRWPALGLLMVALSSAGCSDGPAERPAPPGPMPATFSIREAPVVFTEVGDSLEPAADIEAMIAPYRAQLEGQLDEVLGHAQGGFAKDDPEGTLDNLVADALLEVARELAAGPVHVSLINEGGLRVPIAEGPIRMRHAYELLPFENFVTVLSLSGAQMERLADEIAAANGEPIAGWTMELDGDDAVEVRVAGEPIDPGGTYRLATVDYLVNGGGTWTVLWEARPEDREDLDILIRDVFVQYLRTHGTVTPELDGRIRDAADPSRSGQQAPTPRDRSEP
;
A
#
# COMPACT_ATOMS: atom_id res chain seq x y z
N MET A 1 22.83 -26.87 -49.46
CA MET A 1 22.56 -27.94 -48.49
C MET A 1 21.63 -27.35 -47.43
N SER A 2 20.33 -27.10 -47.64
CA SER A 2 19.18 -27.98 -47.92
C SER A 2 19.05 -29.18 -46.99
N ALA A 3 18.20 -29.06 -45.96
CA ALA A 3 17.38 -30.15 -45.43
C ALA A 3 16.21 -29.57 -44.61
N THR A 4 15.05 -29.55 -45.27
CA THR A 4 13.70 -29.30 -44.77
C THR A 4 13.05 -30.63 -44.36
N LEU A 5 12.08 -30.64 -43.43
CA LEU A 5 10.77 -31.37 -43.46
C LEU A 5 10.17 -31.41 -42.02
N ARG A 6 9.03 -30.75 -41.73
CA ARG A 6 7.61 -31.24 -41.83
C ARG A 6 7.31 -32.48 -40.96
N SER A 7 6.16 -32.68 -40.31
CA SER A 7 4.93 -31.93 -39.96
C SER A 7 3.97 -32.90 -39.24
N ARG A 8 2.84 -32.39 -38.70
CA ARG A 8 1.58 -33.05 -38.23
C ARG A 8 1.46 -33.19 -36.70
N GLY A 9 0.31 -32.92 -36.06
CA GLY A 9 -1.05 -32.83 -36.59
C GLY A 9 -2.02 -31.98 -35.75
N ARG A 10 -3.11 -31.57 -36.42
CA ARG A 10 -4.31 -30.91 -35.89
C ARG A 10 -5.35 -31.95 -35.53
N LEU A 11 -6.16 -31.69 -34.50
CA LEU A 11 -7.57 -32.09 -34.32
C LEU A 11 -8.07 -31.31 -33.09
N ALA A 12 -9.30 -30.84 -32.92
CA ALA A 12 -10.43 -30.51 -33.79
C ALA A 12 -11.42 -29.74 -32.88
N LYS A 13 -12.17 -28.80 -33.46
CA LYS A 13 -13.31 -28.10 -32.84
C LYS A 13 -14.34 -29.10 -32.29
N ARG A 14 -14.97 -28.78 -31.15
CA ARG A 14 -16.38 -29.15 -30.92
C ARG A 14 -17.11 -28.12 -30.06
N LEU A 15 -18.32 -27.84 -30.51
CA LEU A 15 -19.28 -26.83 -30.07
C LEU A 15 -19.88 -27.13 -28.69
N GLY A 16 -20.35 -26.07 -28.04
CA GLY A 16 -20.94 -26.11 -26.69
C GLY A 16 -22.38 -26.60 -26.60
N ARG A 17 -22.84 -26.71 -25.34
CA ARG A 17 -24.07 -26.13 -24.77
C ARG A 17 -24.22 -26.59 -23.30
N PRO A 18 -24.91 -25.79 -22.45
CA PRO A 18 -24.92 -25.96 -20.99
C PRO A 18 -25.94 -27.02 -20.57
N VAL A 19 -25.66 -27.75 -19.48
CA VAL A 19 -26.63 -28.66 -18.87
C VAL A 19 -26.89 -28.24 -17.42
N ALA A 20 -28.18 -28.09 -17.15
CA ALA A 20 -28.79 -27.53 -15.98
C ALA A 20 -28.55 -28.32 -14.69
N ASN A 21 -28.48 -27.54 -13.61
CA ASN A 21 -28.58 -27.92 -12.22
C ASN A 21 -29.88 -28.71 -11.94
N ARG A 22 -29.76 -29.95 -11.45
CA ARG A 22 -30.86 -30.68 -10.79
C ARG A 22 -30.31 -31.54 -9.66
N SER A 23 -30.47 -31.02 -8.44
CA SER A 23 -30.31 -31.73 -7.18
C SER A 23 -31.13 -33.02 -7.18
N ARG A 24 -30.47 -34.17 -6.98
CA ARG A 24 -31.12 -35.46 -6.72
C ARG A 24 -30.67 -35.98 -5.36
N CYS A 25 -31.54 -35.86 -4.38
CA CYS A 25 -31.52 -36.68 -3.18
C CYS A 25 -31.85 -38.13 -3.57
N PHE A 26 -30.99 -39.11 -3.25
CA PHE A 26 -31.48 -40.44 -2.84
C PHE A 26 -30.40 -41.27 -2.11
N ARG A 27 -30.69 -41.50 -0.83
CA ARG A 27 -30.53 -42.72 0.00
C ARG A 27 -29.28 -43.62 -0.14
N TRP A 28 -28.56 -43.69 0.97
CA TRP A 28 -27.74 -44.81 1.42
C TRP A 28 -28.59 -46.02 1.84
N PRO A 29 -28.13 -47.27 1.66
CA PRO A 29 -28.72 -48.43 2.29
C PRO A 29 -28.22 -48.62 3.72
N ALA A 30 -29.08 -49.28 4.49
CA ALA A 30 -29.06 -49.48 5.93
C ALA A 30 -27.91 -50.35 6.46
N LEU A 31 -27.50 -50.10 7.71
CA LEU A 31 -27.18 -51.14 8.69
C LEU A 31 -27.13 -50.53 10.10
N GLY A 32 -27.74 -51.20 11.08
CA GLY A 32 -27.42 -51.00 12.51
C GLY A 32 -28.53 -50.46 13.40
N LEU A 33 -29.41 -51.37 13.82
CA LEU A 33 -30.48 -51.22 14.80
C LEU A 33 -29.90 -50.96 16.21
N LEU A 34 -30.39 -49.93 16.94
CA LEU A 34 -30.40 -49.95 18.40
C LEU A 34 -31.70 -49.30 18.91
N MET A 35 -32.56 -50.15 19.47
CA MET A 35 -33.84 -49.80 20.07
C MET A 35 -33.64 -49.21 21.47
N VAL A 36 -34.16 -48.00 21.69
CA VAL A 36 -34.53 -47.53 23.03
C VAL A 36 -36.01 -47.17 22.99
N ALA A 37 -36.79 -47.93 23.75
CA ALA A 37 -38.22 -47.72 23.94
C ALA A 37 -38.46 -46.47 24.78
N LEU A 38 -39.19 -45.49 24.24
CA LEU A 38 -39.83 -44.46 25.04
C LEU A 38 -41.32 -44.38 24.70
N SER A 39 -42.08 -44.26 25.79
CA SER A 39 -43.51 -44.36 25.94
C SER A 39 -44.34 -43.51 24.98
N SER A 40 -45.47 -44.08 24.59
CA SER A 40 -46.59 -43.42 23.94
C SER A 40 -47.19 -42.33 24.83
N ALA A 41 -46.91 -41.07 24.53
CA ALA A 41 -47.76 -39.94 24.89
C ALA A 41 -48.39 -39.42 23.60
N GLY A 42 -49.70 -39.55 23.50
CA GLY A 42 -50.48 -39.21 22.31
C GLY A 42 -50.38 -37.73 21.96
N CYS A 43 -50.28 -37.44 20.66
CA CYS A 43 -50.55 -36.12 20.13
C CYS A 43 -52.04 -35.81 20.31
N SER A 44 -52.36 -34.84 21.16
CA SER A 44 -53.69 -34.22 21.17
C SER A 44 -53.74 -33.18 20.04
N ASP A 45 -54.62 -33.38 19.06
CA ASP A 45 -54.96 -32.37 18.06
C ASP A 45 -55.73 -31.23 18.73
N GLY A 46 -55.00 -30.16 19.08
CA GLY A 46 -55.59 -28.85 19.41
C GLY A 46 -55.66 -27.97 18.15
N PRO A 47 -56.67 -27.10 17.99
CA PRO A 47 -56.81 -26.28 16.79
C PRO A 47 -55.64 -25.30 16.68
N ALA A 48 -54.99 -25.28 15.51
CA ALA A 48 -53.88 -24.38 15.22
C ALA A 48 -54.37 -22.92 15.18
N GLU A 49 -54.07 -22.16 16.23
CA GLU A 49 -54.27 -20.72 16.27
C GLU A 49 -53.25 -20.04 15.35
N ARG A 50 -53.73 -19.28 14.35
CA ARG A 50 -52.83 -18.51 13.47
C ARG A 50 -52.19 -17.38 14.29
N PRO A 51 -50.86 -17.17 14.20
CA PRO A 51 -50.26 -16.03 14.86
C PRO A 51 -50.85 -14.73 14.32
N ALA A 52 -51.19 -13.81 15.24
CA ALA A 52 -51.70 -12.49 14.90
C ALA A 52 -50.69 -11.73 14.01
N PRO A 53 -51.14 -10.85 13.10
CA PRO A 53 -50.24 -10.02 12.30
C PRO A 53 -49.40 -9.13 13.23
N PRO A 54 -48.14 -8.82 12.87
CA PRO A 54 -47.31 -7.94 13.68
C PRO A 54 -48.00 -6.58 13.84
N GLY A 55 -48.10 -6.13 15.09
CA GLY A 55 -48.64 -4.80 15.41
C GLY A 55 -47.82 -3.68 14.75
N PRO A 56 -48.37 -2.46 14.63
CA PRO A 56 -47.65 -1.35 14.02
C PRO A 56 -46.35 -1.08 14.77
N MET A 57 -45.24 -0.99 14.03
CA MET A 57 -43.95 -0.57 14.59
C MET A 57 -44.09 0.84 15.16
N PRO A 58 -43.56 1.15 16.36
CA PRO A 58 -43.63 2.49 16.91
C PRO A 58 -42.92 3.48 15.98
N ALA A 59 -43.61 4.57 15.63
CA ALA A 59 -43.15 5.58 14.67
C ALA A 59 -42.07 6.52 15.24
N THR A 60 -41.53 6.23 16.43
CA THR A 60 -40.60 7.14 17.09
C THR A 60 -39.57 6.34 17.88
N PHE A 61 -38.32 6.41 17.43
CA PHE A 61 -37.16 5.97 18.18
C PHE A 61 -36.58 7.20 18.90
N SER A 62 -36.35 7.11 20.21
CA SER A 62 -35.62 8.14 20.94
C SER A 62 -34.15 7.74 21.00
N ILE A 63 -33.28 8.48 20.32
CA ILE A 63 -31.84 8.38 20.54
C ILE A 63 -31.55 9.01 21.91
N ARG A 64 -30.96 8.23 22.82
CA ARG A 64 -30.42 8.74 24.08
C ARG A 64 -28.91 8.56 24.02
N GLU A 65 -28.16 9.62 24.29
CA GLU A 65 -26.72 9.50 24.45
C GLU A 65 -26.43 8.56 25.63
N ALA A 66 -25.61 7.54 25.38
CA ALA A 66 -25.09 6.71 26.45
C ALA A 66 -24.03 7.52 27.21
N PRO A 67 -23.93 7.41 28.54
CA PRO A 67 -22.82 8.00 29.27
C PRO A 67 -21.51 7.38 28.76
N VAL A 68 -20.65 8.19 28.15
CA VAL A 68 -19.32 7.79 27.72
C VAL A 68 -18.33 8.19 28.81
N VAL A 69 -17.51 7.23 29.25
CA VAL A 69 -16.36 7.49 30.11
C VAL A 69 -15.12 7.41 29.24
N PHE A 70 -14.40 8.51 29.13
CA PHE A 70 -13.09 8.54 28.47
C PHE A 70 -12.03 8.09 29.47
N THR A 71 -11.24 7.09 29.08
CA THR A 71 -10.02 6.73 29.81
C THR A 71 -8.88 7.45 29.12
N GLU A 72 -8.22 8.35 29.84
CA GLU A 72 -7.01 8.99 29.36
C GLU A 72 -5.88 7.94 29.36
N VAL A 73 -5.36 7.64 28.17
CA VAL A 73 -4.22 6.74 28.01
C VAL A 73 -3.01 7.62 27.75
N GLY A 74 -2.10 7.65 28.71
CA GLY A 74 -0.86 8.45 28.64
C GLY A 74 0.09 8.07 29.76
N ASP A 75 1.17 8.85 29.91
CA ASP A 75 2.28 8.55 30.83
C ASP A 75 1.91 8.55 32.32
N SER A 76 0.66 8.92 32.65
CA SER A 76 0.09 8.87 34.00
C SER A 76 -0.31 7.45 34.44
N LEU A 77 -0.32 6.48 33.52
CA LEU A 77 -0.62 5.08 33.82
C LEU A 77 0.68 4.31 34.05
N GLU A 78 0.80 3.73 35.24
CA GLU A 78 1.91 2.83 35.55
C GLU A 78 1.87 1.57 34.67
N PRO A 79 3.01 1.15 34.08
CA PRO A 79 3.08 -0.09 33.31
C PRO A 79 2.65 -1.30 34.13
N ALA A 80 1.83 -2.16 33.52
CA ALA A 80 1.42 -3.41 34.14
C ALA A 80 2.63 -4.37 34.21
N ALA A 81 3.10 -4.67 35.43
CA ALA A 81 4.34 -5.41 35.67
C ALA A 81 4.32 -6.82 35.05
N ASP A 82 3.15 -7.46 34.97
CA ASP A 82 2.95 -8.75 34.32
C ASP A 82 3.09 -8.67 32.79
N ILE A 83 2.55 -7.62 32.17
CA ILE A 83 2.72 -7.34 30.73
C ILE A 83 4.18 -7.00 30.41
N GLU A 84 4.83 -6.17 31.22
CA GLU A 84 6.26 -5.86 31.04
C GLU A 84 7.14 -7.11 31.14
N ALA A 85 6.89 -7.97 32.13
CA ALA A 85 7.59 -9.24 32.27
C ALA A 85 7.37 -10.16 31.07
N MET A 86 6.18 -10.12 30.46
CA MET A 86 5.84 -10.90 29.27
C MET A 86 6.58 -10.40 28.01
N ILE A 87 6.70 -9.08 27.80
CA ILE A 87 7.28 -8.51 26.58
C ILE A 87 8.81 -8.33 26.64
N ALA A 88 9.38 -8.19 27.83
CA ALA A 88 10.82 -8.01 28.05
C ALA A 88 11.73 -9.00 27.31
N PRO A 89 11.49 -10.34 27.31
CA PRO A 89 12.38 -11.27 26.60
C PRO A 89 12.35 -11.08 25.08
N TYR A 90 11.19 -10.75 24.50
CA TYR A 90 11.07 -10.49 23.06
C TYR A 90 11.78 -9.19 22.68
N ARG A 91 11.63 -8.15 23.51
CA ARG A 91 12.34 -6.87 23.34
C ARG A 91 13.86 -7.11 23.33
N ALA A 92 14.38 -7.84 24.31
CA ALA A 92 15.80 -8.16 24.42
C ALA A 92 16.33 -8.99 23.23
N GLN A 93 15.51 -9.89 22.67
CA GLN A 93 15.88 -10.66 21.48
C GLN A 93 16.01 -9.78 20.23
N LEU A 94 15.16 -8.76 20.09
CA LEU A 94 15.11 -7.89 18.92
C LEU A 94 16.07 -6.70 19.02
N GLU A 95 16.46 -6.30 20.23
CA GLU A 95 17.22 -5.06 20.50
C GLU A 95 18.49 -4.96 19.64
N GLY A 96 19.26 -6.05 19.57
CA GLY A 96 20.49 -6.07 18.77
C GLY A 96 20.26 -5.90 17.26
N GLN A 97 19.13 -6.37 16.72
CA GLN A 97 18.79 -6.18 15.30
C GLN A 97 18.22 -4.79 15.04
N LEU A 98 17.37 -4.31 15.95
CA LEU A 98 16.70 -3.03 15.82
C LEU A 98 17.64 -1.83 16.00
N ASP A 99 18.73 -2.02 16.74
CA ASP A 99 19.71 -0.96 17.01
C ASP A 99 20.85 -0.88 15.98
N GLU A 100 20.87 -1.78 14.99
CA GLU A 100 21.79 -1.69 13.85
C GLU A 100 21.64 -0.33 13.15
N VAL A 101 22.75 0.40 13.02
CA VAL A 101 22.80 1.68 12.29
C VAL A 101 22.92 1.37 10.80
N LEU A 102 21.94 1.83 10.03
CA LEU A 102 21.86 1.67 8.59
C LEU A 102 22.51 2.83 7.83
N GLY A 103 22.47 4.04 8.42
CA GLY A 103 23.00 5.26 7.86
C GLY A 103 22.82 6.45 8.80
N HIS A 104 23.03 7.67 8.29
CA HIS A 104 22.88 8.92 9.05
C HIS A 104 22.07 9.96 8.26
N ALA A 105 21.18 10.67 8.93
CA ALA A 105 20.46 11.83 8.42
C ALA A 105 21.20 13.12 8.81
N GLN A 106 21.54 13.98 7.83
CA GLN A 106 22.14 15.30 8.09
C GLN A 106 21.14 16.39 8.50
N GLY A 107 19.84 16.05 8.54
CA GLY A 107 18.78 16.92 8.99
C GLY A 107 17.48 16.13 9.16
N GLY A 108 16.41 16.82 9.58
CA GLY A 108 15.09 16.19 9.69
C GLY A 108 14.46 15.97 8.31
N PHE A 109 13.88 14.79 8.11
CA PHE A 109 13.03 14.46 6.96
C PHE A 109 11.57 14.42 7.42
N ALA A 110 10.74 15.17 6.72
CA ALA A 110 9.30 15.24 6.95
C ALA A 110 8.55 15.22 5.61
N LYS A 111 7.28 14.88 5.70
CA LYS A 111 6.32 14.87 4.60
C LYS A 111 5.74 16.26 4.46
N ASP A 112 5.49 16.69 3.23
CA ASP A 112 4.88 17.98 2.94
C ASP A 112 4.27 17.96 1.54
N ASP A 113 3.29 18.84 1.32
CA ASP A 113 2.63 18.95 0.03
C ASP A 113 3.02 20.27 -0.68
N PRO A 114 3.29 20.23 -1.99
CA PRO A 114 3.21 19.07 -2.87
C PRO A 114 4.48 18.21 -2.92
N GLU A 115 5.53 18.57 -2.17
CA GLU A 115 6.81 17.87 -2.15
C GLU A 115 7.43 17.95 -0.74
N GLY A 116 7.69 16.80 -0.12
CA GLY A 116 8.39 16.68 1.14
C GLY A 116 9.76 16.00 1.02
N THR A 117 10.66 16.35 1.94
CA THR A 117 12.01 15.76 1.98
C THR A 117 12.00 14.26 2.24
N LEU A 118 11.10 13.77 3.11
CA LEU A 118 10.93 12.34 3.37
C LEU A 118 10.36 11.62 2.16
N ASP A 119 9.46 12.29 1.45
CA ASP A 119 8.78 11.79 0.26
C ASP A 119 9.79 11.55 -0.85
N ASN A 120 10.62 12.56 -1.14
CA ASN A 120 11.74 12.47 -2.08
C ASN A 120 12.69 11.33 -1.74
N LEU A 121 13.14 11.26 -0.47
CA LEU A 121 14.10 10.23 -0.04
C LEU A 121 13.59 8.81 -0.31
N VAL A 122 12.33 8.52 0.04
CA VAL A 122 11.78 7.16 -0.12
C VAL A 122 11.46 6.87 -1.59
N ALA A 123 10.97 7.85 -2.35
CA ALA A 123 10.73 7.69 -3.77
C ALA A 123 12.02 7.46 -4.56
N ASP A 124 13.11 8.15 -4.19
CA ASP A 124 14.45 7.96 -4.77
C ASP A 124 15.01 6.58 -4.42
N ALA A 125 14.90 6.16 -3.16
CA ALA A 125 15.28 4.81 -2.74
C ALA A 125 14.54 3.73 -3.53
N LEU A 126 13.23 3.90 -3.72
CA LEU A 126 12.40 3.02 -4.53
C LEU A 126 12.88 2.95 -5.98
N LEU A 127 13.11 4.10 -6.60
CA LEU A 127 13.53 4.15 -8.00
C LEU A 127 14.92 3.54 -8.20
N GLU A 128 15.87 3.87 -7.33
CA GLU A 128 17.25 3.38 -7.44
C GLU A 128 17.30 1.85 -7.32
N VAL A 129 16.73 1.28 -6.26
CA VAL A 129 16.78 -0.17 -6.05
C VAL A 129 15.94 -0.91 -7.09
N ALA A 130 14.80 -0.35 -7.52
CA ALA A 130 14.01 -0.97 -8.60
C ALA A 130 14.79 -1.01 -9.94
N ARG A 131 15.62 -0.01 -10.24
CA ARG A 131 16.50 -0.03 -11.43
C ARG A 131 17.56 -1.12 -11.37
N GLU A 132 18.01 -1.51 -10.18
CA GLU A 132 18.99 -2.59 -10.00
C GLU A 132 18.36 -3.98 -10.15
N LEU A 133 17.11 -4.14 -9.69
CA LEU A 133 16.48 -5.46 -9.54
C LEU A 133 15.55 -5.85 -10.70
N ALA A 134 14.89 -4.88 -11.35
CA ALA A 134 13.93 -5.18 -12.40
C ALA A 134 14.60 -5.72 -13.67
N ALA A 135 13.88 -6.54 -14.43
CA ALA A 135 14.38 -7.17 -15.66
C ALA A 135 14.68 -6.18 -16.81
N GLY A 136 14.22 -4.93 -16.69
CA GLY A 136 14.37 -3.89 -17.70
C GLY A 136 14.52 -2.49 -17.09
N PRO A 137 14.62 -1.44 -17.92
CA PRO A 137 14.77 -0.08 -17.42
C PRO A 137 13.56 0.35 -16.60
N VAL A 138 13.79 1.00 -15.45
CA VAL A 138 12.76 1.64 -14.64
C VAL A 138 12.97 3.15 -14.75
N HIS A 139 11.92 3.85 -15.18
CA HIS A 139 12.03 5.26 -15.57
C HIS A 139 11.73 6.15 -14.37
N VAL A 140 10.64 5.84 -13.66
CA VAL A 140 10.02 6.67 -12.63
C VAL A 140 9.58 5.81 -11.45
N SER A 141 9.34 6.44 -10.29
CA SER A 141 8.68 5.82 -9.14
C SER A 141 7.53 6.67 -8.62
N LEU A 142 6.61 5.99 -7.94
CA LEU A 142 5.50 6.57 -7.18
C LEU A 142 5.24 5.68 -5.96
N ILE A 143 5.22 6.27 -4.78
CA ILE A 143 4.74 5.64 -3.55
C ILE A 143 3.79 6.60 -2.84
N ASN A 144 2.81 6.07 -2.09
CA ASN A 144 1.84 6.91 -1.41
C ASN A 144 2.40 7.46 -0.08
N GLU A 145 2.18 8.75 0.15
CA GLU A 145 2.56 9.53 1.33
C GLU A 145 1.96 8.92 2.62
N GLY A 146 0.74 8.38 2.52
CA GLY A 146 0.08 7.65 3.61
C GLY A 146 0.79 6.35 4.04
N GLY A 147 1.66 5.80 3.19
CA GLY A 147 2.52 4.66 3.51
C GLY A 147 3.68 5.00 4.44
N LEU A 148 4.06 6.29 4.48
CA LEU A 148 5.17 6.82 5.26
C LEU A 148 4.65 7.30 6.62
N ARG A 149 5.09 6.69 7.72
CA ARG A 149 4.34 6.78 9.00
C ARG A 149 4.93 7.71 10.04
N VAL A 150 6.23 7.93 10.04
CA VAL A 150 6.92 8.82 10.99
C VAL A 150 7.99 9.64 10.28
N PRO A 151 8.26 10.88 10.70
CA PRO A 151 9.41 11.62 10.21
C PRO A 151 10.72 10.96 10.67
N ILE A 152 11.82 11.26 9.97
CA ILE A 152 13.17 10.87 10.42
C ILE A 152 13.85 12.10 11.02
N ALA A 153 14.30 11.99 12.26
CA ALA A 153 15.11 13.04 12.89
C ALA A 153 16.57 13.01 12.40
N GLU A 154 17.26 14.14 12.52
CA GLU A 154 18.71 14.22 12.31
C GLU A 154 19.45 13.20 13.21
N GLY A 155 20.51 12.58 12.68
CA GLY A 155 21.35 11.64 13.40
C GLY A 155 21.30 10.20 12.84
N PRO A 156 21.67 9.18 13.64
CA PRO A 156 21.76 7.81 13.16
C PRO A 156 20.38 7.23 12.81
N ILE A 157 20.26 6.71 11.59
CA ILE A 157 19.08 5.97 11.14
C ILE A 157 19.32 4.49 11.43
N ARG A 158 18.45 3.90 12.26
CA ARG A 158 18.55 2.50 12.69
C ARG A 158 17.47 1.64 12.05
N MET A 159 17.64 0.33 12.13
CA MET A 159 16.65 -0.64 11.68
C MET A 159 15.25 -0.38 12.27
N ARG A 160 15.16 -0.01 13.56
CA ARG A 160 13.87 0.40 14.16
C ARG A 160 13.18 1.54 13.43
N HIS A 161 13.92 2.54 12.97
CA HIS A 161 13.34 3.68 12.27
C HIS A 161 12.78 3.23 10.91
N ALA A 162 13.40 2.25 10.25
CA ALA A 162 12.85 1.68 9.01
C ALA A 162 11.53 0.92 9.26
N TYR A 163 11.41 0.17 10.36
CA TYR A 163 10.15 -0.47 10.76
C TYR A 163 9.07 0.52 11.17
N GLU A 164 9.44 1.60 11.87
CA GLU A 164 8.52 2.65 12.27
C GLU A 164 8.02 3.46 11.06
N LEU A 165 8.90 3.77 10.11
CA LEU A 165 8.58 4.52 8.89
C LEU A 165 7.74 3.71 7.90
N LEU A 166 8.16 2.47 7.60
CA LEU A 166 7.56 1.58 6.61
C LEU A 166 7.11 0.26 7.28
N PRO A 167 6.05 0.28 8.10
CA PRO A 167 5.62 -0.89 8.87
C PRO A 167 4.89 -1.93 8.02
N PHE A 168 4.35 -1.55 6.87
CA PHE A 168 3.58 -2.43 6.01
C PHE A 168 4.48 -3.38 5.22
N GLU A 169 4.02 -4.61 5.04
CA GLU A 169 4.72 -5.64 4.25
C GLU A 169 4.37 -5.53 2.76
N ASN A 170 4.48 -4.33 2.21
CA ASN A 170 4.21 -4.09 0.80
C ASN A 170 5.44 -4.49 -0.04
N PHE A 171 5.21 -5.30 -1.07
CA PHE A 171 6.24 -5.65 -2.05
C PHE A 171 6.36 -4.58 -3.13
N VAL A 172 7.54 -4.47 -3.72
CA VAL A 172 7.77 -3.58 -4.86
C VAL A 172 7.21 -4.21 -6.13
N THR A 173 6.47 -3.41 -6.89
CA THR A 173 5.90 -3.78 -8.18
C THR A 173 6.32 -2.76 -9.23
N VAL A 174 6.74 -3.21 -10.40
CA VAL A 174 7.01 -2.35 -11.56
C VAL A 174 5.92 -2.52 -12.61
N LEU A 175 5.30 -1.42 -13.02
CA LEU A 175 4.25 -1.39 -14.03
C LEU A 175 4.76 -0.79 -15.34
N SER A 176 4.32 -1.33 -16.47
CA SER A 176 4.49 -0.75 -17.80
C SER A 176 3.25 0.05 -18.17
N LEU A 177 3.40 1.37 -18.27
CA LEU A 177 2.32 2.31 -18.56
C LEU A 177 2.56 2.97 -19.92
N SER A 178 1.49 3.16 -20.69
CA SER A 178 1.56 4.00 -21.90
C SER A 178 1.77 5.47 -21.54
N GLY A 179 2.27 6.29 -22.48
CA GLY A 179 2.39 7.74 -22.29
C GLY A 179 1.06 8.38 -21.88
N ALA A 180 -0.04 8.00 -22.51
CA ALA A 180 -1.38 8.47 -22.12
C ALA A 180 -1.83 8.02 -20.72
N GLN A 181 -1.30 6.92 -20.19
CA GLN A 181 -1.53 6.53 -18.78
C GLN A 181 -0.64 7.35 -17.85
N MET A 182 0.61 7.64 -18.23
CA MET A 182 1.49 8.52 -17.46
C MET A 182 0.91 9.93 -17.29
N GLU A 183 0.34 10.52 -18.36
CA GLU A 183 -0.33 11.82 -18.28
C GLU A 183 -1.52 11.80 -17.31
N ARG A 184 -2.42 10.81 -17.43
CA ARG A 184 -3.56 10.67 -16.50
C ARG A 184 -3.11 10.43 -15.06
N LEU A 185 -2.04 9.67 -14.85
CA LEU A 185 -1.49 9.45 -13.52
C LEU A 185 -0.93 10.75 -12.94
N ALA A 186 -0.29 11.58 -13.76
CA ALA A 186 0.17 12.89 -13.32
C ALA A 186 -1.02 13.79 -12.90
N ASP A 187 -2.12 13.78 -13.66
CA ASP A 187 -3.34 14.51 -13.27
C ASP A 187 -3.94 13.99 -11.95
N GLU A 188 -3.94 12.66 -11.73
CA GLU A 188 -4.36 12.09 -10.44
C GLU A 188 -3.48 12.57 -9.28
N ILE A 189 -2.17 12.69 -9.49
CA ILE A 189 -1.22 13.21 -8.50
C ILE A 189 -1.44 14.71 -8.27
N ALA A 190 -1.71 15.49 -9.31
CA ALA A 190 -2.01 16.91 -9.19
C ALA A 190 -3.30 17.15 -8.38
N ALA A 191 -4.37 16.41 -8.68
CA ALA A 191 -5.62 16.46 -7.93
C ALA A 191 -5.47 16.03 -6.46
N ALA A 192 -4.44 15.24 -6.13
CA ALA A 192 -4.08 14.88 -4.75
C ALA A 192 -3.20 15.93 -4.06
N ASN A 193 -2.84 17.02 -4.75
CA ASN A 193 -1.87 18.02 -4.31
C ASN A 193 -0.45 17.45 -4.10
N GLY A 194 -0.03 16.51 -4.94
CA GLY A 194 1.30 15.89 -4.90
C GLY A 194 1.33 14.52 -4.23
N GLU A 195 2.37 13.76 -4.53
CA GLU A 195 2.71 12.47 -3.90
C GLU A 195 4.22 12.22 -4.05
N PRO A 196 4.83 11.36 -3.20
CA PRO A 196 6.21 10.93 -3.35
C PRO A 196 6.50 10.31 -4.72
N ILE A 197 7.27 11.05 -5.54
CA ILE A 197 7.70 10.61 -6.87
C ILE A 197 9.22 10.71 -7.05
N ALA A 198 9.78 9.93 -7.98
CA ALA A 198 11.15 10.13 -8.46
C ALA A 198 11.31 9.82 -9.94
N GLY A 199 12.30 10.42 -10.60
CA GLY A 199 12.60 10.21 -12.02
C GLY A 199 11.71 10.97 -13.01
N TRP A 200 10.76 11.73 -12.50
CA TRP A 200 9.88 12.62 -13.25
C TRP A 200 9.56 13.88 -12.44
N THR A 201 9.21 14.94 -13.17
CA THR A 201 8.87 16.24 -12.61
C THR A 201 7.54 16.73 -13.18
N MET A 202 6.81 17.55 -12.44
CA MET A 202 5.55 18.15 -12.87
C MET A 202 5.29 19.50 -12.18
N GLU A 203 4.50 20.33 -12.85
CA GLU A 203 3.91 21.54 -12.30
C GLU A 203 2.42 21.30 -12.03
N LEU A 204 1.92 21.73 -10.88
CA LEU A 204 0.51 21.62 -10.52
C LEU A 204 -0.21 22.92 -10.91
N ASP A 205 -1.18 22.85 -11.82
CA ASP A 205 -2.08 23.95 -12.17
C ASP A 205 -3.51 23.59 -11.71
N GLY A 206 -3.76 23.81 -10.42
CA GLY A 206 -5.00 23.33 -9.79
C GLY A 206 -5.01 21.81 -9.68
N ASP A 207 -6.02 21.18 -10.30
CA ASP A 207 -6.18 19.72 -10.31
C ASP A 207 -5.48 19.05 -11.51
N ASP A 208 -4.83 19.84 -12.38
CA ASP A 208 -4.19 19.36 -13.61
C ASP A 208 -2.65 19.36 -13.46
N ALA A 209 -1.98 18.36 -14.05
CA ALA A 209 -0.53 18.35 -14.13
C ALA A 209 -0.04 18.92 -15.47
N VAL A 210 0.84 19.92 -15.41
CA VAL A 210 1.46 20.55 -16.58
C VAL A 210 2.98 20.40 -16.56
N GLU A 211 3.62 20.59 -17.71
CA GLU A 211 5.08 20.42 -17.89
C GLU A 211 5.63 19.08 -17.34
N VAL A 212 4.84 18.01 -17.46
CA VAL A 212 5.23 16.68 -16.97
C VAL A 212 6.38 16.13 -17.81
N ARG A 213 7.49 15.81 -17.14
CA ARG A 213 8.73 15.34 -17.78
C ARG A 213 9.25 14.08 -17.13
N VAL A 214 9.68 13.13 -17.94
CA VAL A 214 10.40 11.92 -17.50
C VAL A 214 11.84 12.04 -17.96
N ALA A 215 12.79 11.96 -17.02
CA ALA A 215 14.22 12.19 -17.29
C ALA A 215 14.50 13.52 -18.06
N GLY A 216 13.72 14.57 -17.78
CA GLY A 216 13.86 15.90 -18.38
C GLY A 216 13.14 16.10 -19.72
N GLU A 217 12.67 15.03 -20.35
CA GLU A 217 11.94 15.09 -21.63
C GLU A 217 10.42 15.03 -21.40
N PRO A 218 9.62 15.76 -22.20
CA PRO A 218 8.17 15.64 -22.16
C PRO A 218 7.72 14.19 -22.39
N ILE A 219 6.58 13.81 -21.81
CA ILE A 219 5.98 12.49 -22.08
C ILE A 219 5.67 12.36 -23.58
N ASP A 220 6.12 11.26 -24.18
CA ASP A 220 5.69 10.82 -25.51
C ASP A 220 4.39 10.03 -25.36
N PRO A 221 3.25 10.51 -25.90
CA PRO A 221 1.97 9.80 -25.80
C PRO A 221 2.00 8.39 -26.42
N GLY A 222 2.87 8.15 -27.40
CA GLY A 222 3.08 6.84 -28.01
C GLY A 222 4.10 5.96 -27.27
N GLY A 223 4.77 6.52 -26.26
CA GLY A 223 5.81 5.87 -25.48
C GLY A 223 5.28 4.85 -24.48
N THR A 224 6.20 4.05 -23.93
CA THR A 224 5.94 3.14 -22.81
C THR A 224 6.95 3.43 -21.71
N TYR A 225 6.44 3.68 -20.51
CA TYR A 225 7.20 4.03 -19.33
C TYR A 225 7.06 2.93 -18.29
N ARG A 226 8.10 2.75 -17.49
CA ARG A 226 8.12 1.74 -16.43
C ARG A 226 8.20 2.44 -15.09
N LEU A 227 7.17 2.23 -14.28
CA LEU A 227 6.93 2.87 -12.99
C LEU A 227 7.15 1.87 -11.86
N ALA A 228 8.10 2.13 -10.98
CA ALA A 228 8.22 1.40 -9.72
C ALA A 228 7.23 1.94 -8.69
N THR A 229 6.49 1.05 -8.06
CA THR A 229 5.51 1.36 -7.02
C THR A 229 5.42 0.19 -6.03
N VAL A 230 4.38 0.17 -5.21
CA VAL A 230 4.11 -0.92 -4.26
C VAL A 230 2.81 -1.65 -4.60
N ASP A 231 2.77 -2.94 -4.31
CA ASP A 231 1.63 -3.83 -4.59
C ASP A 231 0.29 -3.33 -4.01
N TYR A 232 0.31 -2.66 -2.84
CA TYR A 232 -0.85 -2.00 -2.26
C TYR A 232 -1.55 -1.05 -3.24
N LEU A 233 -0.80 -0.20 -3.94
CA LEU A 233 -1.36 0.80 -4.86
C LEU A 233 -1.89 0.15 -6.13
N VAL A 234 -1.22 -0.88 -6.63
CA VAL A 234 -1.67 -1.63 -7.82
C VAL A 234 -2.95 -2.43 -7.53
N ASN A 235 -3.14 -2.89 -6.30
CA ASN A 235 -4.24 -3.77 -5.91
C ASN A 235 -5.49 -3.05 -5.38
N GLY A 236 -5.69 -1.77 -5.71
CA GLY A 236 -6.87 -0.99 -5.31
C GLY A 236 -6.67 -0.07 -4.11
N GLY A 237 -5.44 0.05 -3.60
CA GLY A 237 -5.09 1.00 -2.56
C GLY A 237 -4.97 2.43 -3.08
N GLY A 238 -5.29 3.41 -2.24
CA GLY A 238 -5.25 4.83 -2.59
C GLY A 238 -6.34 5.25 -3.58
N THR A 239 -6.04 6.26 -4.40
CA THR A 239 -6.94 6.86 -5.40
C THR A 239 -6.41 6.74 -6.83
N TRP A 240 -5.38 5.91 -7.06
CA TRP A 240 -4.64 5.83 -8.32
C TRP A 240 -5.31 4.88 -9.32
N THR A 241 -6.40 5.33 -9.94
CA THR A 241 -7.22 4.45 -10.78
C THR A 241 -6.46 3.95 -11.99
N VAL A 242 -5.51 4.73 -12.51
CA VAL A 242 -4.63 4.32 -13.61
C VAL A 242 -3.82 3.07 -13.27
N LEU A 243 -3.35 2.92 -12.02
CA LEU A 243 -2.54 1.76 -11.62
C LEU A 243 -3.38 0.48 -11.57
N TRP A 244 -4.69 0.59 -11.34
CA TRP A 244 -5.62 -0.54 -11.27
C TRP A 244 -6.01 -1.08 -12.65
N GLU A 245 -5.72 -0.33 -13.72
CA GLU A 245 -5.89 -0.78 -15.10
C GLU A 245 -4.82 -1.78 -15.54
N ALA A 246 -3.71 -1.89 -14.78
CA ALA A 246 -2.57 -2.73 -15.14
C ALA A 246 -2.98 -4.21 -15.23
N ARG A 247 -2.64 -4.84 -16.35
CA ARG A 247 -2.86 -6.27 -16.57
C ARG A 247 -1.66 -7.07 -16.06
N PRO A 248 -1.81 -8.38 -15.81
CA PRO A 248 -0.69 -9.21 -15.37
C PRO A 248 0.54 -9.16 -16.28
N GLU A 249 0.36 -9.02 -17.59
CA GLU A 249 1.45 -8.88 -18.56
C GLU A 249 2.18 -7.53 -18.50
N ASP A 250 1.56 -6.50 -17.93
CA ASP A 250 2.12 -5.15 -17.80
C ASP A 250 2.85 -4.98 -16.46
N ARG A 251 2.88 -6.03 -15.61
CA ARG A 251 3.34 -6.03 -14.22
C ARG A 251 4.54 -6.95 -14.02
N GLU A 252 5.56 -6.46 -13.31
CA GLU A 252 6.67 -7.24 -12.76
C GLU A 252 6.68 -7.08 -11.24
N ASP A 253 6.45 -8.15 -10.50
CA ASP A 253 6.56 -8.15 -9.04
C ASP A 253 7.98 -8.52 -8.61
N LEU A 254 8.58 -7.66 -7.79
CA LEU A 254 9.91 -7.88 -7.23
C LEU A 254 9.75 -8.51 -5.84
N ASP A 255 10.55 -9.53 -5.55
CA ASP A 255 10.57 -10.22 -4.25
C ASP A 255 11.39 -9.43 -3.21
N ILE A 256 11.01 -8.18 -3.00
CA ILE A 256 11.61 -7.27 -2.02
C ILE A 256 10.55 -6.36 -1.41
N LEU A 257 10.61 -6.17 -0.10
CA LEU A 257 9.74 -5.24 0.61
C LEU A 257 10.23 -3.80 0.43
N ILE A 258 9.32 -2.84 0.40
CA ILE A 258 9.68 -1.42 0.35
C ILE A 258 10.60 -0.99 1.52
N ARG A 259 10.42 -1.61 2.69
CA ARG A 259 11.31 -1.39 3.84
C ARG A 259 12.73 -1.87 3.57
N ASP A 260 12.88 -3.04 2.94
CA ASP A 260 14.19 -3.60 2.61
C ASP A 260 14.88 -2.78 1.51
N VAL A 261 14.11 -2.23 0.58
CA VAL A 261 14.60 -1.22 -0.38
C VAL A 261 15.19 0.00 0.34
N PHE A 262 14.46 0.56 1.30
CA PHE A 262 14.95 1.70 2.07
C PHE A 262 16.21 1.36 2.88
N VAL A 263 16.25 0.17 3.49
CA VAL A 263 17.44 -0.35 4.20
C VAL A 263 18.63 -0.49 3.25
N GLN A 264 18.43 -1.06 2.07
CA GLN A 264 19.49 -1.23 1.06
C GLN A 264 20.03 0.13 0.61
N TYR A 265 19.14 1.08 0.30
CA TYR A 265 19.51 2.44 -0.09
C TYR A 265 20.36 3.12 0.99
N LEU A 266 19.95 3.08 2.26
CA LEU A 266 20.71 3.66 3.36
C LEU A 266 22.09 3.02 3.52
N ARG A 267 22.20 1.69 3.36
CA ARG A 267 23.49 0.98 3.43
C ARG A 267 24.43 1.36 2.28
N THR A 268 23.88 1.63 1.11
CA THR A 268 24.65 2.05 -0.08
C THR A 268 25.16 3.48 0.07
N HIS A 269 24.29 4.42 0.48
CA HIS A 269 24.63 5.85 0.54
C HIS A 269 25.29 6.27 1.85
N GLY A 270 24.97 5.57 2.95
CA GLY A 270 25.54 5.78 4.29
C GLY A 270 25.07 7.07 4.97
N THR A 271 25.07 8.21 4.29
CA THR A 271 24.57 9.49 4.79
C THR A 271 23.60 10.11 3.79
N VAL A 272 22.45 10.54 4.27
CA VAL A 272 21.39 11.16 3.47
C VAL A 272 21.11 12.57 3.97
N THR A 273 20.79 13.47 3.05
CA THR A 273 20.56 14.89 3.33
C THR A 273 19.15 15.25 2.88
N PRO A 274 18.38 15.99 3.69
CA PRO A 274 17.05 16.44 3.28
C PRO A 274 17.17 17.43 2.13
N GLU A 275 16.54 17.09 1.01
CA GLU A 275 16.59 17.87 -0.23
C GLU A 275 15.19 18.02 -0.83
N LEU A 276 14.85 19.24 -1.21
CA LEU A 276 13.75 19.57 -2.10
C LEU A 276 14.37 20.02 -3.42
N ASP A 277 14.06 19.29 -4.49
CA ASP A 277 14.62 19.57 -5.82
C ASP A 277 13.59 20.19 -6.78
N GLY A 278 12.36 20.39 -6.29
CA GLY A 278 11.30 21.03 -7.06
C GLY A 278 10.71 20.09 -8.10
N ARG A 279 10.79 18.77 -7.89
CA ARG A 279 10.18 17.75 -8.77
C ARG A 279 8.67 17.85 -8.81
N ILE A 280 8.03 18.35 -7.76
CA ILE A 280 6.63 18.79 -7.81
C ILE A 280 6.56 20.23 -7.33
N ARG A 281 6.00 21.11 -8.15
CA ARG A 281 5.87 22.53 -7.82
C ARG A 281 4.52 23.08 -8.21
N ASP A 282 4.01 24.01 -7.42
CA ASP A 282 2.82 24.77 -7.75
C ASP A 282 3.15 25.78 -8.86
N ALA A 283 2.39 25.78 -9.95
CA ALA A 283 2.56 26.73 -11.05
C ALA A 283 2.32 28.18 -10.60
N ALA A 284 1.52 28.39 -9.55
CA ALA A 284 1.22 29.70 -8.97
C ALA A 284 2.26 30.19 -7.95
N ASP A 285 3.06 29.30 -7.36
CA ASP A 285 4.13 29.65 -6.41
C ASP A 285 5.47 28.93 -6.73
N PRO A 286 6.20 29.40 -7.76
CA PRO A 286 7.50 28.83 -8.13
C PRO A 286 8.62 29.13 -7.12
N SER A 287 8.35 29.75 -5.97
CA SER A 287 9.37 30.21 -5.01
C SER A 287 9.69 29.24 -3.88
N ARG A 288 8.90 28.17 -3.69
CA ARG A 288 9.18 27.10 -2.69
C ARG A 288 10.32 26.14 -3.09
N SER A 289 10.77 26.17 -4.35
CA SER A 289 11.68 25.20 -4.95
C SER A 289 13.16 25.34 -4.55
N GLY A 290 13.49 25.48 -3.26
CA GLY A 290 14.90 25.54 -2.85
C GLY A 290 15.22 25.88 -1.39
N GLN A 291 14.32 25.65 -0.44
CA GLN A 291 14.69 25.85 0.97
C GLN A 291 15.59 24.71 1.47
N GLN A 292 16.91 24.96 1.43
CA GLN A 292 17.91 24.23 2.22
C GLN A 292 17.46 24.18 3.69
N ALA A 293 17.68 23.01 4.30
CA ALA A 293 17.42 22.75 5.71
C ALA A 293 17.84 23.92 6.62
N PRO A 294 17.07 24.23 7.68
CA PRO A 294 17.39 25.35 8.57
C PRO A 294 18.79 25.15 9.15
N THR A 295 19.66 26.15 8.95
CA THR A 295 21.01 26.20 9.50
C THR A 295 20.94 26.01 11.02
N PRO A 296 21.78 25.15 11.64
CA PRO A 296 21.80 24.99 13.09
C PRO A 296 22.04 26.35 13.73
N ARG A 297 21.18 26.75 14.67
CA ARG A 297 21.38 27.99 15.42
C ARG A 297 22.74 27.93 16.11
N ASP A 298 23.60 28.84 15.70
CA ASP A 298 24.89 29.10 16.33
C ASP A 298 24.69 29.29 17.84
N ARG A 299 25.25 28.38 18.63
CA ARG A 299 25.44 28.58 20.07
C ARG A 299 26.76 29.29 20.29
N SER A 300 26.80 30.55 19.89
CA SER A 300 27.74 31.56 20.37
C SER A 300 26.96 32.87 20.29
N GLU A 301 26.74 33.66 21.34
CA GLU A 301 27.50 34.03 22.54
C GLU A 301 26.48 34.61 23.59
N PRO A 302 26.92 35.22 24.69
CA PRO A 302 27.71 34.71 25.82
C PRO A 302 26.86 34.43 27.08
#